data_AF-A0A0F9VIC2-F1
#
_entry.id   AF-A0A0F9VIC2-F1
#
_cell.length_a   1.000
_cell.length_b   1.000
_cell.length_c   1.000
_cell.angle_alpha   90.00
_cell.angle_beta   90.00
_cell.angle_gamma   90.00
#
_symmetry.space_group_name_H-M   'P 1'
#
loop_
_entity.id
_entity.type
_entity.pdbx_description
1 polymer ?
#
loop_
_entity_poly.entity_id
_entity_poly.type
_entity_poly.pdbx_seq_one_letter_code
_entity_poly.pdbx_strand_id
1 'polypeptide(L)'
;MNTASAALALTPPLLDKPPALVEQQSSFALQRARLKQQVASILSAPVYDLAIETPLQTAKALSSRLGNQVLLKREDLQPVFSFKIRGAYTKIARLSQAARARGVITASAGNHAQGVALAAQHLGIKALIVMPTTTPALKIEGVRSRGATALLHGEAFPQALVLALQLAEQHGYTFVPPFDDPDVIAGQGTVAVEVLRQQGGQLDAIFVPVGGGSLIAGISAYVKYLRPDIRIIGVESEESACLQAALQAGERVTLPKVGRFADGVAVAQVGQHNFELCRHYVDEVLTVSNDDICAAVRDIYDDTRSITEPSGALAVAGLKQYVKREQCRNQVLVAINSGANIDFDNLRYVIERAGVVG
;
A
#
# COMPACT_ATOMS: atom_id res chain seq x y z
N MET A 1 59.58 12.74 -51.01
CA MET A 1 58.96 11.52 -51.55
C MET A 1 59.19 10.39 -50.57
N ASN A 2 58.10 9.87 -50.01
CA ASN A 2 57.88 8.55 -49.40
C ASN A 2 58.93 7.95 -48.44
N THR A 3 58.56 7.80 -47.17
CA THR A 3 58.51 6.48 -46.50
C THR A 3 57.55 6.57 -45.32
N ALA A 4 56.51 5.74 -45.35
CA ALA A 4 55.46 5.65 -44.34
C ALA A 4 55.97 4.88 -43.10
N SER A 5 55.72 5.44 -41.92
CA SER A 5 55.89 4.77 -40.63
C SER A 5 54.57 4.09 -40.26
N ALA A 6 54.57 2.76 -40.15
CA ALA A 6 53.45 1.98 -39.67
C ALA A 6 53.47 1.96 -38.14
N ALA A 7 52.54 2.70 -37.52
CA ALA A 7 52.29 2.59 -36.09
C ALA A 7 51.40 1.36 -35.83
N LEU A 8 51.93 0.34 -35.14
CA LEU A 8 51.15 -0.73 -34.55
C LEU A 8 50.25 -0.15 -33.46
N ALA A 9 48.94 -0.09 -33.70
CA ALA A 9 47.95 0.11 -32.65
C ALA A 9 47.71 -1.23 -31.94
N LEU A 10 48.24 -1.38 -30.72
CA LEU A 10 47.88 -2.47 -29.81
C LEU A 10 46.43 -2.25 -29.35
N THR A 11 45.50 -3.09 -29.82
CA THR A 11 44.16 -3.20 -29.26
C THR A 11 44.24 -3.74 -27.84
N PRO A 12 43.64 -3.09 -26.83
CA PRO A 12 43.58 -3.65 -25.48
C PRO A 12 42.74 -4.93 -25.48
N PRO A 13 43.08 -5.93 -24.64
CA PRO A 13 42.32 -7.17 -24.58
C PRO A 13 40.88 -6.89 -24.14
N LEU A 14 39.93 -7.48 -24.87
CA LEU A 14 38.53 -7.56 -24.48
C LEU A 14 38.47 -8.18 -23.08
N LEU A 15 38.06 -7.39 -22.09
CA LEU A 15 37.61 -7.92 -20.81
C LEU A 15 36.36 -8.76 -21.10
N ASP A 16 36.50 -10.08 -21.02
CA ASP A 16 35.38 -11.00 -21.19
C ASP A 16 34.27 -10.64 -20.20
N LYS A 17 33.07 -10.36 -20.73
CA LYS A 17 31.88 -10.25 -19.90
C LYS A 17 31.68 -11.57 -19.16
N PRO A 18 31.40 -11.55 -17.85
CA PRO A 18 31.16 -12.79 -17.12
C PRO A 18 29.99 -13.57 -17.73
N PRO A 19 30.05 -14.91 -17.74
CA PRO A 19 29.01 -15.73 -18.36
C PRO A 19 27.66 -15.53 -17.68
N ALA A 20 26.57 -15.51 -18.48
CA ALA A 20 25.21 -15.16 -18.04
C ALA A 20 24.67 -15.94 -16.82
N LEU A 21 25.17 -17.15 -16.58
CA LEU A 21 24.82 -17.96 -15.40
C LEU A 21 25.33 -17.35 -14.08
N VAL A 22 26.50 -16.69 -14.10
CA VAL A 22 27.08 -16.02 -12.93
C VAL A 22 26.33 -14.70 -12.65
N GLU A 23 25.90 -13.99 -13.69
CA GLU A 23 25.04 -12.80 -13.55
C GLU A 23 23.65 -13.16 -12.99
N GLN A 24 23.05 -14.27 -13.41
CA GLN A 24 21.76 -14.73 -12.86
C GLN A 24 21.86 -15.19 -11.40
N GLN A 25 22.91 -15.94 -11.04
CA GLN A 25 23.13 -16.38 -9.66
C GLN A 25 23.41 -15.21 -8.71
N SER A 26 24.18 -14.22 -9.15
CA SER A 26 24.45 -13.00 -8.38
C SER A 26 23.21 -12.12 -8.19
N SER A 27 22.36 -12.01 -9.23
CA SER A 27 21.07 -11.32 -9.16
C SER A 27 20.12 -11.95 -8.14
N PHE A 28 19.98 -13.29 -8.16
CA PHE A 28 19.13 -14.01 -7.21
C PHE A 28 19.61 -13.89 -5.76
N ALA A 29 20.92 -13.99 -5.53
CA ALA A 29 21.50 -13.82 -4.19
C ALA A 29 21.24 -12.41 -3.65
N LEU A 30 21.39 -11.37 -4.50
CA LEU A 30 21.12 -9.98 -4.14
C LEU A 30 19.63 -9.76 -3.80
N GLN A 31 18.72 -10.30 -4.61
CA GLN A 31 17.28 -10.25 -4.38
C GLN A 31 16.90 -10.90 -3.03
N ARG A 32 17.44 -12.09 -2.75
CA ARG A 32 17.20 -12.79 -1.47
C ARG A 32 17.77 -12.02 -0.27
N ALA A 33 18.94 -11.39 -0.41
CA ALA A 33 19.50 -10.54 0.64
C ALA A 33 18.61 -9.33 0.94
N ARG A 34 18.09 -8.67 -0.10
CA ARG A 34 17.13 -7.56 0.03
C ARG A 34 15.85 -8.00 0.73
N LEU A 35 15.28 -9.16 0.36
CA LEU A 35 14.12 -9.72 1.07
C LEU A 35 14.43 -9.97 2.55
N LYS A 36 15.58 -10.58 2.86
CA LYS A 36 15.98 -10.85 4.24
C LYS A 36 16.06 -9.56 5.05
N GLN A 37 16.64 -8.50 4.49
CA GLN A 37 16.69 -7.18 5.13
C GLN A 37 15.28 -6.60 5.35
N GLN A 38 14.41 -6.69 4.34
CA GLN A 38 13.04 -6.21 4.45
C GLN A 38 12.25 -6.98 5.53
N VAL A 39 12.38 -8.30 5.57
CA VAL A 39 11.76 -9.15 6.62
C VAL A 39 12.28 -8.80 8.01
N ALA A 40 13.58 -8.60 8.18
CA ALA A 40 14.14 -8.15 9.45
C ALA A 40 13.58 -6.78 9.87
N SER A 41 13.42 -5.85 8.92
CA SER A 41 12.81 -4.54 9.18
C SER A 41 11.33 -4.65 9.56
N ILE A 42 10.58 -5.56 8.93
CA ILE A 42 9.17 -5.84 9.25
C ILE A 42 9.03 -6.43 10.66
N LEU A 43 9.83 -7.46 11.00
CA LEU A 43 9.78 -8.11 12.30
C LEU A 43 10.21 -7.20 13.46
N SER A 44 10.99 -6.16 13.18
CA SER A 44 11.44 -5.16 14.15
C SER A 44 10.62 -3.86 14.11
N ALA A 45 9.52 -3.81 13.34
CA ALA A 45 8.65 -2.65 13.30
C ALA A 45 7.82 -2.59 14.61
N PRO A 46 7.86 -1.47 15.38
CA PRO A 46 7.21 -1.39 16.69
C PRO A 46 5.70 -1.13 16.59
N VAL A 47 5.00 -1.74 15.63
CA VAL A 47 3.62 -1.36 15.29
C VAL A 47 2.63 -1.55 16.45
N TYR A 48 2.88 -2.51 17.34
CA TYR A 48 1.94 -2.92 18.39
C TYR A 48 1.86 -1.99 19.59
N ASP A 49 2.69 -0.95 19.64
CA ASP A 49 2.54 0.15 20.60
C ASP A 49 1.25 0.96 20.34
N LEU A 50 0.71 0.87 19.11
CA LEU A 50 -0.43 1.68 18.67
C LEU A 50 -1.42 0.95 17.76
N ALA A 51 -0.95 0.06 16.90
CA ALA A 51 -1.79 -0.83 16.11
C ALA A 51 -2.18 -2.07 16.92
N ILE A 52 -3.30 -2.68 16.55
CA ILE A 52 -3.70 -3.98 17.08
C ILE A 52 -3.41 -5.08 16.06
N GLU A 53 -3.24 -6.31 16.54
CA GLU A 53 -3.40 -7.48 15.67
C GLU A 53 -4.87 -7.60 15.29
N THR A 54 -5.16 -7.38 14.02
CA THR A 54 -6.56 -7.37 13.56
C THR A 54 -7.05 -8.79 13.29
N PRO A 55 -8.37 -9.05 13.40
CA PRO A 55 -8.93 -10.34 13.05
C PRO A 55 -8.67 -10.76 11.60
N LEU A 56 -8.41 -12.05 11.40
CA LEU A 56 -8.57 -12.73 10.11
C LEU A 56 -9.90 -13.47 10.15
N GLN A 57 -10.95 -12.83 9.64
CA GLN A 57 -12.33 -13.26 9.82
C GLN A 57 -12.85 -14.02 8.61
N THR A 58 -13.47 -15.18 8.81
CA THR A 58 -14.16 -15.89 7.73
C THR A 58 -15.39 -15.11 7.24
N ALA A 59 -15.46 -14.85 5.94
CA ALA A 59 -16.65 -14.35 5.26
C ALA A 59 -17.51 -15.55 4.83
N LYS A 60 -18.43 -15.98 5.69
CA LYS A 60 -19.21 -17.23 5.54
C LYS A 60 -20.08 -17.23 4.29
N ALA A 61 -20.84 -16.16 4.05
CA ALA A 61 -21.75 -16.07 2.92
C ALA A 61 -20.97 -16.00 1.60
N LEU A 62 -19.92 -15.17 1.55
CA LEU A 62 -19.04 -15.09 0.40
C LEU A 62 -18.31 -16.41 0.13
N SER A 63 -17.82 -17.09 1.18
CA SER A 63 -17.17 -18.41 1.07
C SER A 63 -18.11 -19.44 0.45
N SER A 64 -19.34 -19.53 0.98
CA SER A 64 -20.34 -20.47 0.47
C SER A 64 -20.71 -20.18 -0.98
N ARG A 65 -20.87 -18.90 -1.35
CA ARG A 65 -21.24 -18.50 -2.72
C ARG A 65 -20.14 -18.78 -3.72
N LEU A 66 -18.87 -18.61 -3.32
CA LEU A 66 -17.72 -18.79 -4.20
C LEU A 66 -17.15 -20.22 -4.20
N GLY A 67 -17.59 -21.10 -3.29
CA GLY A 67 -17.04 -22.46 -3.16
C GLY A 67 -15.57 -22.48 -2.72
N ASN A 68 -15.14 -21.46 -1.97
CA ASN A 68 -13.78 -21.26 -1.48
C ASN A 68 -13.82 -20.77 -0.03
N GLN A 69 -12.75 -20.95 0.74
CA GLN A 69 -12.63 -20.31 2.06
C GLN A 69 -12.12 -18.88 1.88
N VAL A 70 -13.01 -17.91 2.07
CA VAL A 70 -12.68 -16.48 1.99
C VAL A 70 -12.47 -15.91 3.39
N LEU A 71 -11.30 -15.33 3.60
CA LEU A 71 -10.89 -14.70 4.84
C LEU A 71 -10.68 -13.20 4.62
N LEU A 72 -11.20 -12.39 5.53
CA LEU A 72 -11.06 -10.93 5.53
C LEU A 72 -10.06 -10.53 6.60
N LYS A 73 -8.95 -9.91 6.20
CA LYS A 73 -8.01 -9.30 7.14
C LYS A 73 -8.52 -7.90 7.50
N ARG A 74 -9.04 -7.74 8.71
CA ARG A 74 -9.87 -6.60 9.16
C ARG A 74 -9.06 -5.37 9.59
N GLU A 75 -8.22 -4.84 8.69
CA GLU A 75 -7.44 -3.61 8.95
C GLU A 75 -8.30 -2.35 9.11
N ASP A 76 -9.58 -2.42 8.74
CA ASP A 76 -10.60 -1.42 9.04
C ASP A 76 -10.91 -1.30 10.55
N LEU A 77 -10.51 -2.27 11.38
CA LEU A 77 -10.71 -2.24 12.85
C LEU A 77 -9.55 -1.60 13.62
N GLN A 78 -8.54 -1.05 12.92
CA GLN A 78 -7.48 -0.29 13.57
C GLN A 78 -8.03 0.97 14.27
N PRO A 79 -7.31 1.58 15.24
CA PRO A 79 -7.77 2.80 15.94
C PRO A 79 -7.99 4.05 15.07
N VAL A 80 -7.49 4.01 13.83
CA VAL A 80 -7.70 5.05 12.80
C VAL A 80 -8.52 4.52 11.61
N PHE A 81 -9.19 3.38 11.79
CA PHE A 81 -10.03 2.71 10.81
C PHE A 81 -9.33 2.35 9.50
N SER A 82 -8.01 2.15 9.52
CA SER A 82 -7.22 1.69 8.39
C SER A 82 -5.83 1.20 8.79
N PHE A 83 -5.18 0.44 7.91
CA PHE A 83 -3.81 -0.05 8.10
C PHE A 83 -2.75 1.06 8.19
N LYS A 84 -3.05 2.30 7.77
CA LYS A 84 -2.06 3.38 7.63
C LYS A 84 -1.33 3.72 8.92
N ILE A 85 -1.92 3.41 10.08
CA ILE A 85 -1.27 3.59 11.39
C ILE A 85 0.05 2.82 11.50
N ARG A 86 0.17 1.63 10.90
CA ARG A 86 1.34 0.76 11.04
C ARG A 86 2.59 1.40 10.45
N GLY A 87 2.53 1.78 9.17
CA GLY A 87 3.65 2.45 8.50
C GLY A 87 3.92 3.87 9.03
N ALA A 88 2.87 4.65 9.32
CA ALA A 88 3.06 5.99 9.89
C ALA A 88 3.76 5.93 11.25
N TYR A 89 3.30 5.05 12.14
CA TYR A 89 3.92 4.86 13.45
C TYR A 89 5.35 4.34 13.32
N THR A 90 5.60 3.33 12.48
CA THR A 90 6.95 2.78 12.28
C THR A 90 7.93 3.86 11.82
N LYS A 91 7.53 4.73 10.88
CA LYS A 91 8.38 5.84 10.43
C LYS A 91 8.69 6.82 11.55
N ILE A 92 7.67 7.24 12.29
CA ILE A 92 7.81 8.27 13.33
C ILE A 92 8.57 7.72 14.56
N ALA A 93 8.31 6.47 14.94
CA ALA A 93 8.99 5.78 16.03
C ALA A 93 10.49 5.55 15.74
N ARG A 94 10.90 5.49 14.47
CA ARG A 94 12.32 5.36 14.09
C ARG A 94 13.06 6.69 13.96
N LEU A 95 12.39 7.83 14.12
CA LEU A 95 13.04 9.13 14.09
C LEU A 95 14.00 9.32 15.25
N SER A 96 15.15 9.95 14.97
CA SER A 96 16.10 10.40 15.99
C SER A 96 15.47 11.44 16.92
N GLN A 97 15.98 11.58 18.13
CA GLN A 97 15.49 12.57 19.10
C GLN A 97 15.51 14.00 18.53
N ALA A 98 16.55 14.35 17.77
CA ALA A 98 16.64 15.66 17.12
C ALA A 98 15.54 15.87 16.07
N ALA A 99 15.21 14.85 15.27
CA ALA A 99 14.11 14.93 14.31
C ALA A 99 12.75 15.02 15.00
N ARG A 100 12.53 14.23 16.06
CA ARG A 100 11.31 14.28 16.89
C ARG A 100 11.11 15.65 17.52
N ALA A 101 12.18 16.28 18.02
CA ALA A 101 12.13 17.61 18.63
C ALA A 101 11.72 18.70 17.64
N ARG A 102 12.10 18.59 16.36
CA ARG A 102 11.65 19.51 15.30
C ARG A 102 10.19 19.29 14.93
N GLY A 103 9.72 18.05 14.94
CA GLY A 103 8.37 17.67 14.57
C GLY A 103 8.26 17.06 13.18
N VAL A 104 7.06 16.59 12.87
CA VAL A 104 6.74 15.88 11.62
C VAL A 104 5.71 16.65 10.80
N ILE A 105 5.75 16.44 9.49
CA ILE A 105 4.80 17.04 8.55
C ILE A 105 4.36 16.03 7.51
N THR A 106 3.11 16.12 7.04
CA THR A 106 2.66 15.41 5.83
C THR A 106 1.59 16.24 5.12
N ALA A 107 1.36 15.95 3.84
CA ALA A 107 0.13 16.34 3.16
C ALA A 107 -0.81 15.12 3.07
N SER A 108 -2.03 15.24 3.59
CA SER A 108 -3.09 14.24 3.42
C SER A 108 -4.38 14.75 4.05
N ALA A 109 -5.52 14.42 3.44
CA ALA A 109 -6.85 14.69 3.98
C ALA A 109 -7.63 13.38 4.23
N GLY A 110 -6.96 12.28 4.59
CA GLY A 110 -7.60 10.98 4.76
C GLY A 110 -6.86 10.05 5.72
N ASN A 111 -6.88 8.75 5.44
CA ASN A 111 -6.35 7.68 6.30
C ASN A 111 -4.91 7.91 6.77
N HIS A 112 -4.05 8.46 5.90
CA HIS A 112 -2.66 8.76 6.26
C HIS A 112 -2.55 9.89 7.29
N ALA A 113 -3.33 10.96 7.13
CA ALA A 113 -3.37 12.05 8.10
C ALA A 113 -3.78 11.58 9.50
N GLN A 114 -4.79 10.70 9.58
CA GLN A 114 -5.22 10.10 10.85
C GLN A 114 -4.10 9.25 11.48
N GLY A 115 -3.42 8.43 10.67
CA GLY A 115 -2.28 7.63 11.11
C GLY A 115 -1.13 8.46 11.66
N VAL A 116 -0.73 9.51 10.95
CA VAL A 116 0.35 10.43 11.38
C VAL A 116 -0.06 11.20 12.64
N ALA A 117 -1.29 11.71 12.70
CA ALA A 117 -1.77 12.46 13.85
C ALA A 117 -1.79 11.59 15.12
N LEU A 118 -2.32 10.37 15.05
CA LEU A 118 -2.34 9.47 16.21
C LEU A 118 -0.93 9.04 16.64
N ALA A 119 -0.06 8.72 15.68
CA ALA A 119 1.32 8.34 15.99
C ALA A 119 2.12 9.48 16.66
N ALA A 120 1.96 10.71 16.17
CA ALA A 120 2.60 11.88 16.74
C ALA A 120 2.06 12.19 18.14
N GLN A 121 0.73 12.08 18.34
CA GLN A 121 0.09 12.23 19.65
C GLN A 121 0.68 11.26 20.68
N HIS A 122 0.75 9.97 20.33
CA HIS A 122 1.26 8.93 21.22
C HIS A 122 2.72 9.17 21.62
N LEU A 123 3.55 9.67 20.71
CA LEU A 123 4.98 9.92 20.94
C LEU A 123 5.27 11.32 21.50
N GLY A 124 4.25 12.17 21.72
CA GLY A 124 4.44 13.55 22.17
C GLY A 124 5.16 14.45 21.15
N ILE A 125 5.01 14.16 19.86
CA ILE A 125 5.68 14.87 18.76
C ILE A 125 4.70 15.86 18.13
N LYS A 126 5.18 17.07 17.79
CA LYS A 126 4.39 18.03 17.02
C LYS A 126 4.16 17.51 15.61
N ALA A 127 2.90 17.46 15.17
CA ALA A 127 2.53 17.10 13.81
C ALA A 127 1.80 18.25 13.10
N LEU A 128 2.28 18.58 11.90
CA LEU A 128 1.62 19.49 10.97
C LEU A 128 1.04 18.69 9.80
N ILE A 129 -0.26 18.77 9.58
CA ILE A 129 -0.95 18.09 8.49
C ILE A 129 -1.47 19.14 7.52
N VAL A 130 -0.90 19.18 6.32
CA VAL A 130 -1.36 20.08 5.26
C VAL A 130 -2.49 19.43 4.48
N MET A 131 -3.60 20.13 4.35
CA MET A 131 -4.83 19.65 3.71
C MET A 131 -5.34 20.67 2.70
N PRO A 132 -6.01 20.28 1.60
CA PRO A 132 -6.72 21.22 0.75
C PRO A 132 -7.77 22.04 1.52
N THR A 133 -8.01 23.29 1.11
CA THR A 133 -9.09 24.15 1.67
C THR A 133 -10.48 23.57 1.44
N THR A 134 -10.62 22.70 0.44
CA THR A 134 -11.84 21.95 0.09
C THR A 134 -12.06 20.70 0.95
N THR A 135 -11.20 20.42 1.92
CA THR A 135 -11.31 19.24 2.79
C THR A 135 -12.55 19.32 3.68
N PRO A 136 -13.38 18.25 3.75
CA PRO A 136 -14.55 18.23 4.63
C PRO A 136 -14.19 18.46 6.10
N ALA A 137 -15.03 19.22 6.82
CA ALA A 137 -14.80 19.61 8.20
C ALA A 137 -14.54 18.42 9.15
N LEU A 138 -15.25 17.30 8.93
CA LEU A 138 -15.08 16.07 9.72
C LEU A 138 -13.64 15.53 9.65
N LYS A 139 -13.00 15.58 8.48
CA LYS A 139 -11.62 15.09 8.30
C LYS A 139 -10.60 16.01 8.96
N ILE A 140 -10.86 17.32 8.94
CA ILE A 140 -10.06 18.34 9.63
C ILE A 140 -10.15 18.11 11.15
N GLU A 141 -11.37 17.92 11.66
CA GLU A 141 -11.62 17.72 13.09
C GLU A 141 -11.02 16.40 13.59
N GLY A 142 -11.06 15.33 12.79
CA GLY A 142 -10.40 14.08 13.13
C GLY A 142 -8.88 14.21 13.34
N VAL A 143 -8.22 15.14 12.64
CA VAL A 143 -6.80 15.45 12.88
C VAL A 143 -6.60 16.33 14.12
N ARG A 144 -7.44 17.36 14.28
CA ARG A 144 -7.35 18.30 15.42
C ARG A 144 -7.63 17.62 16.77
N SER A 145 -8.64 16.76 16.83
CA SER A 145 -8.99 15.97 18.03
C SER A 145 -7.86 15.04 18.48
N ARG A 146 -6.90 14.73 17.60
CA ARG A 146 -5.68 13.97 17.91
C ARG A 146 -4.47 14.86 18.23
N GLY A 147 -4.68 16.16 18.43
CA GLY A 147 -3.63 17.11 18.84
C GLY A 147 -2.68 17.55 17.73
N ALA A 148 -2.95 17.19 16.47
CA ALA A 148 -2.16 17.65 15.33
C ALA A 148 -2.70 18.98 14.77
N THR A 149 -1.80 19.79 14.22
CA THR A 149 -2.16 21.05 13.57
C THR A 149 -2.61 20.79 12.14
N ALA A 150 -3.85 21.13 11.80
CA ALA A 150 -4.36 21.10 10.43
C ALA A 150 -4.15 22.46 9.75
N LEU A 151 -3.32 22.49 8.70
CA LEU A 151 -3.06 23.67 7.87
C LEU A 151 -3.78 23.51 6.52
N LEU A 152 -4.75 24.39 6.25
CA LEU A 152 -5.50 24.37 5.00
C LEU A 152 -4.77 25.19 3.92
N HIS A 153 -4.43 24.57 2.80
CA HIS A 153 -3.75 25.23 1.69
C HIS A 153 -4.02 24.55 0.35
N GLY A 154 -4.27 25.37 -0.67
CA GLY A 154 -4.56 24.92 -2.03
C GLY A 154 -5.95 24.32 -2.16
N GLU A 155 -6.45 24.28 -3.40
CA GLU A 155 -7.76 23.72 -3.73
C GLU A 155 -7.72 22.20 -3.91
N ALA A 156 -6.53 21.63 -4.09
CA ALA A 156 -6.31 20.21 -4.33
C ALA A 156 -5.01 19.67 -3.69
N PHE A 157 -4.94 18.34 -3.58
CA PHE A 157 -3.82 17.63 -2.94
C PHE A 157 -2.43 18.01 -3.48
N PRO A 158 -2.18 18.16 -4.80
CA PRO A 158 -0.85 18.54 -5.30
C PRO A 158 -0.33 19.86 -4.73
N GLN A 159 -1.20 20.85 -4.55
CA GLN A 159 -0.83 22.16 -3.99
C GLN A 159 -0.52 22.05 -2.49
N ALA A 160 -1.34 21.29 -1.74
CA ALA A 160 -1.07 20.99 -0.33
C ALA A 160 0.26 20.23 -0.13
N LEU A 161 0.60 19.31 -1.04
CA LEU A 161 1.86 18.56 -1.02
C LEU A 161 3.06 19.48 -1.27
N VAL A 162 2.99 20.36 -2.26
CA VAL A 162 4.06 21.34 -2.54
C VAL A 162 4.35 22.19 -1.30
N LEU A 163 3.32 22.74 -0.65
CA LEU A 163 3.52 23.51 0.58
C LEU A 163 4.09 22.66 1.71
N ALA A 164 3.61 21.43 1.90
CA ALA A 164 4.12 20.55 2.95
C ALA A 164 5.62 20.27 2.77
N LEU A 165 6.08 20.05 1.53
CA LEU A 165 7.50 19.84 1.25
C LEU A 165 8.33 21.11 1.49
N GLN A 166 7.83 22.28 1.08
CA GLN A 166 8.48 23.56 1.34
C GLN A 166 8.63 23.85 2.84
N LEU A 167 7.57 23.63 3.62
CA LEU A 167 7.60 23.83 5.07
C LEU A 167 8.49 22.79 5.76
N ALA A 168 8.57 21.56 5.24
CA ALA A 168 9.48 20.55 5.73
C ALA A 168 10.94 21.01 5.62
N GLU A 169 11.31 21.54 4.45
CA GLU A 169 12.65 22.08 4.19
C GLU A 169 12.93 23.33 5.04
N GLN A 170 12.02 24.29 5.04
CA GLN A 170 12.19 25.58 5.73
C GLN A 170 12.32 25.45 7.25
N HIS A 171 11.53 24.57 7.87
CA HIS A 171 11.48 24.41 9.33
C HIS A 171 12.24 23.17 9.83
N GLY A 172 12.79 22.36 8.92
CA GLY A 172 13.46 21.11 9.26
C GLY A 172 12.52 20.02 9.80
N TYR A 173 11.22 20.10 9.52
CA TYR A 173 10.29 19.02 9.86
C TYR A 173 10.61 17.77 9.07
N THR A 174 10.36 16.60 9.66
CA THR A 174 10.47 15.36 8.90
C THR A 174 9.18 15.11 8.13
N PHE A 175 9.25 15.09 6.80
CA PHE A 175 8.11 14.68 5.98
C PHE A 175 7.84 13.17 6.19
N VAL A 176 6.59 12.80 6.44
CA VAL A 176 6.17 11.40 6.64
C VAL A 176 5.43 10.91 5.40
N PRO A 177 6.06 10.11 4.52
CA PRO A 177 5.44 9.71 3.26
C PRO A 177 4.23 8.80 3.46
N PRO A 178 3.19 8.90 2.61
CA PRO A 178 2.00 8.04 2.70
C PRO A 178 2.24 6.59 2.26
N PHE A 179 3.32 6.33 1.52
CA PHE A 179 3.65 5.00 1.02
C PHE A 179 5.12 4.79 0.65
N ASP A 180 5.80 5.75 0.02
CA ASP A 180 7.12 5.49 -0.58
C ASP A 180 8.28 5.71 0.40
N ASP A 181 8.40 4.84 1.39
CA ASP A 181 9.47 4.88 2.39
C ASP A 181 9.73 3.48 2.98
N PRO A 182 11.00 3.05 3.15
CA PRO A 182 11.32 1.73 3.67
C PRO A 182 10.71 1.40 5.04
N ASP A 183 10.62 2.37 5.96
CA ASP A 183 10.01 2.19 7.28
C ASP A 183 8.49 2.07 7.16
N VAL A 184 7.89 2.83 6.25
CA VAL A 184 6.45 2.73 5.96
C VAL A 184 6.13 1.34 5.42
N ILE A 185 6.89 0.85 4.43
CA ILE A 185 6.74 -0.52 3.87
C ILE A 185 6.91 -1.57 4.97
N ALA A 186 7.92 -1.42 5.83
CA ALA A 186 8.17 -2.34 6.93
C ALA A 186 6.98 -2.40 7.91
N GLY A 187 6.45 -1.25 8.29
CA GLY A 187 5.24 -1.18 9.13
C GLY A 187 4.05 -1.87 8.45
N GLN A 188 3.80 -1.61 7.17
CA GLN A 188 2.68 -2.26 6.47
C GLN A 188 2.87 -3.77 6.32
N GLY A 189 4.11 -4.24 6.15
CA GLY A 189 4.43 -5.67 6.04
C GLY A 189 4.07 -6.48 7.28
N THR A 190 3.88 -5.85 8.44
CA THR A 190 3.42 -6.53 9.67
C THR A 190 2.03 -7.15 9.51
N VAL A 191 1.21 -6.66 8.56
CA VAL A 191 -0.06 -7.31 8.20
C VAL A 191 0.17 -8.74 7.72
N ALA A 192 1.23 -8.99 6.94
CA ALA A 192 1.55 -10.34 6.47
C ALA A 192 2.09 -11.25 7.57
N VAL A 193 2.80 -10.70 8.56
CA VAL A 193 3.20 -11.45 9.76
C VAL A 193 1.96 -12.03 10.42
N GLU A 194 0.94 -11.19 10.62
CA GLU A 194 -0.32 -11.60 11.23
C GLU A 194 -1.08 -12.61 10.37
N VAL A 195 -1.22 -12.36 9.06
CA VAL A 195 -1.94 -13.28 8.15
C VAL A 195 -1.31 -14.67 8.19
N LEU A 196 0.01 -14.80 8.07
CA LEU A 196 0.67 -16.11 8.09
C LEU A 196 0.61 -16.79 9.47
N ARG A 197 0.61 -16.01 10.55
CA ARG A 197 0.45 -16.53 11.92
C ARG A 197 -0.97 -17.02 12.17
N GLN A 198 -1.98 -16.30 11.68
CA GLN A 198 -3.40 -16.59 11.84
C GLN A 198 -3.89 -17.70 10.91
N GLN A 199 -3.31 -17.82 9.71
CA GLN A 199 -3.58 -18.87 8.73
C GLN A 199 -2.32 -19.69 8.44
N GLY A 200 -1.88 -20.49 9.41
CA GLY A 200 -0.68 -21.33 9.29
C GLY A 200 -0.81 -22.53 8.34
N GLY A 201 -2.04 -22.86 7.91
CA GLY A 201 -2.34 -23.99 7.03
C GLY A 201 -2.22 -23.65 5.54
N GLN A 202 -3.17 -24.19 4.76
CA GLN A 202 -3.32 -23.85 3.34
C GLN A 202 -3.68 -22.36 3.21
N LEU A 203 -3.01 -21.69 2.27
CA LEU A 203 -3.26 -20.32 1.86
C LEU A 203 -2.82 -20.20 0.40
N ASP A 204 -3.77 -20.00 -0.52
CA ASP A 204 -3.50 -20.06 -1.96
C ASP A 204 -3.18 -18.66 -2.52
N ALA A 205 -3.92 -17.63 -2.09
CA ALA A 205 -3.71 -16.27 -2.54
C ALA A 205 -4.08 -15.20 -1.51
N ILE A 206 -3.37 -14.07 -1.58
CA ILE A 206 -3.65 -12.84 -0.82
C ILE A 206 -3.91 -11.70 -1.80
N PHE A 207 -5.10 -11.12 -1.73
CA PHE A 207 -5.55 -9.97 -2.51
C PHE A 207 -5.32 -8.69 -1.74
N VAL A 208 -4.55 -7.77 -2.30
CA VAL A 208 -4.11 -6.55 -1.62
C VAL A 208 -4.53 -5.33 -2.44
N PRO A 209 -5.24 -4.34 -1.85
CA PRO A 209 -5.57 -3.12 -2.56
C PRO A 209 -4.31 -2.29 -2.82
N VAL A 210 -4.20 -1.72 -4.02
CA VAL A 210 -3.02 -0.98 -4.44
C VAL A 210 -3.40 0.46 -4.81
N GLY A 211 -2.79 1.40 -4.09
CA GLY A 211 -2.61 2.78 -4.51
C GLY A 211 -1.12 3.01 -4.77
N GLY A 212 -0.44 3.73 -3.87
CA GLY A 212 1.01 3.95 -3.99
C GLY A 212 1.91 2.72 -3.76
N GLY A 213 1.34 1.59 -3.31
CA GLY A 213 2.00 0.28 -3.31
C GLY A 213 2.64 -0.21 -2.00
N SER A 214 2.67 0.57 -0.93
CA SER A 214 3.41 0.18 0.30
C SER A 214 2.88 -1.06 1.01
N LEU A 215 1.55 -1.22 1.04
CA LEU A 215 0.91 -2.38 1.65
C LEU A 215 1.28 -3.67 0.92
N ILE A 216 1.08 -3.70 -0.41
CA ILE A 216 1.41 -4.88 -1.22
C ILE A 216 2.92 -5.14 -1.27
N ALA A 217 3.75 -4.10 -1.29
CA ALA A 217 5.20 -4.24 -1.25
C ALA A 217 5.66 -4.90 0.07
N GLY A 218 5.12 -4.46 1.22
CA GLY A 218 5.43 -5.05 2.51
C GLY A 218 4.92 -6.49 2.64
N ILE A 219 3.68 -6.74 2.22
CA ILE A 219 3.07 -8.08 2.25
C ILE A 219 3.82 -9.05 1.33
N SER A 220 4.07 -8.67 0.08
CA SER A 220 4.77 -9.50 -0.90
C SER A 220 6.17 -9.86 -0.43
N ALA A 221 6.96 -8.91 0.08
CA ALA A 221 8.30 -9.18 0.55
C ALA A 221 8.31 -10.21 1.69
N TYR A 222 7.42 -10.08 2.67
CA TYR A 222 7.35 -11.01 3.80
C TYR A 222 6.87 -12.39 3.38
N VAL A 223 5.78 -12.46 2.61
CA VAL A 223 5.18 -13.72 2.19
C VAL A 223 6.12 -14.47 1.24
N LYS A 224 6.69 -13.80 0.23
CA LYS A 224 7.59 -14.47 -0.73
C LYS A 224 8.89 -14.96 -0.10
N TYR A 225 9.33 -14.35 1.00
CA TYR A 225 10.49 -14.86 1.74
C TYR A 225 10.21 -16.16 2.49
N LEU A 226 9.01 -16.35 3.03
CA LEU A 226 8.65 -17.49 3.88
C LEU A 226 7.87 -18.59 3.16
N ARG A 227 6.92 -18.20 2.31
CA ARG A 227 5.94 -19.04 1.62
C ARG A 227 5.80 -18.56 0.16
N PRO A 228 6.84 -18.76 -0.67
CA PRO A 228 6.86 -18.27 -2.05
C PRO A 228 5.77 -18.86 -2.95
N ASP A 229 5.18 -19.99 -2.54
CA ASP A 229 4.04 -20.67 -3.15
C ASP A 229 2.75 -19.85 -3.15
N ILE A 230 2.58 -18.95 -2.16
CA ILE A 230 1.36 -18.15 -2.02
C ILE A 230 1.35 -17.04 -3.06
N ARG A 231 0.24 -16.91 -3.80
CA ARG A 231 0.07 -15.83 -4.78
C ARG A 231 -0.24 -14.51 -4.09
N ILE A 232 0.44 -13.45 -4.49
CA ILE A 232 0.18 -12.07 -4.09
C ILE A 232 -0.41 -11.34 -5.29
N ILE A 233 -1.68 -10.97 -5.15
CA ILE A 233 -2.45 -10.36 -6.23
C ILE A 233 -2.80 -8.94 -5.81
N GLY A 234 -2.27 -7.97 -6.55
CA GLY A 234 -2.68 -6.57 -6.42
C GLY A 234 -4.06 -6.36 -7.02
N VAL A 235 -4.83 -5.48 -6.41
CA VAL A 235 -6.12 -5.04 -6.95
C VAL A 235 -6.13 -3.53 -7.01
N GLU A 236 -6.35 -2.98 -8.20
CA GLU A 236 -6.45 -1.55 -8.49
C GLU A 236 -7.85 -1.19 -9.00
N SER A 237 -8.22 0.08 -8.89
CA SER A 237 -9.37 0.61 -9.62
C SER A 237 -8.98 0.77 -11.10
N GLU A 238 -9.89 0.46 -12.02
CA GLU A 238 -9.73 0.77 -13.46
C GLU A 238 -9.40 2.25 -13.71
N GLU A 239 -9.85 3.16 -12.84
CA GLU A 239 -9.60 4.59 -12.97
C GLU A 239 -8.23 5.03 -12.42
N SER A 240 -7.48 4.15 -11.73
CA SER A 240 -6.21 4.49 -11.05
C SER A 240 -5.20 3.33 -11.02
N ALA A 241 -5.09 2.57 -12.12
CA ALA A 241 -4.27 1.36 -12.23
C ALA A 241 -2.75 1.63 -12.42
N CYS A 242 -2.11 2.28 -11.45
CA CYS A 242 -0.74 2.78 -11.59
C CYS A 242 0.34 1.68 -11.51
N LEU A 243 0.15 0.65 -10.68
CA LEU A 243 1.08 -0.47 -10.56
C LEU A 243 0.98 -1.37 -11.79
N GLN A 244 -0.23 -1.67 -12.26
CA GLN A 244 -0.41 -2.47 -13.48
C GLN A 244 0.29 -1.80 -14.68
N ALA A 245 0.07 -0.50 -14.87
CA ALA A 245 0.73 0.26 -15.93
C ALA A 245 2.26 0.23 -15.79
N ALA A 246 2.79 0.37 -14.57
CA ALA A 246 4.23 0.32 -14.33
C ALA A 246 4.83 -1.08 -14.59
N LEU A 247 4.12 -2.15 -14.22
CA LEU A 247 4.57 -3.52 -14.48
C LEU A 247 4.58 -3.83 -15.98
N GLN A 248 3.57 -3.38 -16.72
CA GLN A 248 3.51 -3.54 -18.18
C GLN A 248 4.62 -2.76 -18.90
N ALA A 249 4.95 -1.56 -18.43
CA ALA A 249 6.03 -0.75 -18.99
C ALA A 249 7.43 -1.22 -18.57
N GLY A 250 7.54 -2.02 -17.49
CA GLY A 250 8.82 -2.40 -16.88
C GLY A 250 9.49 -1.26 -16.08
N GLU A 251 8.86 -0.09 -16.00
CA GLU A 251 9.32 1.09 -15.28
C GLU A 251 8.14 1.88 -14.69
N ARG A 252 8.42 2.80 -13.75
CA ARG A 252 7.36 3.62 -13.15
C ARG A 252 6.82 4.62 -14.17
N VAL A 253 5.51 4.60 -14.37
CA VAL A 253 4.80 5.54 -15.25
C VAL A 253 3.82 6.38 -14.44
N THR A 254 3.54 7.59 -14.92
CA THR A 254 2.54 8.49 -14.32
C THR A 254 1.26 8.44 -15.16
N LEU A 255 0.16 8.06 -14.54
CA LEU A 255 -1.15 8.12 -15.17
C LEU A 255 -1.56 9.58 -15.43
N PRO A 256 -2.19 9.89 -16.58
CA PRO A 256 -2.62 11.25 -16.90
C PRO A 256 -3.76 11.74 -16.02
N LYS A 257 -4.55 10.82 -15.47
CA LYS A 257 -5.69 11.09 -14.59
C LYS A 257 -5.89 9.93 -13.62
N VAL A 258 -6.53 10.24 -12.49
CA VAL A 258 -6.95 9.25 -11.50
C VAL A 258 -8.43 9.47 -11.15
N GLY A 259 -9.11 8.37 -10.85
CA GLY A 259 -10.47 8.36 -10.33
C GLY A 259 -10.59 9.02 -8.96
N ARG A 260 -11.83 9.28 -8.53
CA ARG A 260 -12.13 9.85 -7.20
C ARG A 260 -12.99 8.93 -6.33
N PHE A 261 -13.52 7.85 -6.89
CA PHE A 261 -14.44 6.96 -6.18
C PHE A 261 -13.75 6.20 -5.05
N ALA A 262 -12.61 5.57 -5.33
CA ALA A 262 -11.76 4.91 -4.34
C ALA A 262 -10.57 5.81 -3.99
N ASP A 263 -10.84 6.89 -3.26
CA ASP A 263 -9.87 7.97 -2.96
C ASP A 263 -8.59 7.49 -2.26
N GLY A 264 -8.67 6.46 -1.41
CA GLY A 264 -7.52 5.84 -0.75
C GLY A 264 -6.51 5.18 -1.70
N VAL A 265 -6.92 4.87 -2.93
CA VAL A 265 -6.08 4.26 -3.98
C VAL A 265 -5.94 5.14 -5.24
N ALA A 266 -6.47 6.37 -5.22
CA ALA A 266 -6.37 7.32 -6.32
C ALA A 266 -4.95 7.91 -6.46
N VAL A 267 -4.00 7.09 -6.90
CA VAL A 267 -2.57 7.42 -7.00
C VAL A 267 -2.12 7.33 -8.46
N ALA A 268 -1.50 8.39 -8.97
CA ALA A 268 -1.11 8.48 -10.38
C ALA A 268 0.17 7.72 -10.70
N GLN A 269 1.06 7.52 -9.72
CA GLN A 269 2.33 6.84 -9.92
C GLN A 269 2.69 6.05 -8.66
N VAL A 270 3.02 4.77 -8.82
CA VAL A 270 3.49 3.90 -7.75
C VAL A 270 4.81 4.42 -7.14
N GLY A 271 5.02 4.18 -5.84
CA GLY A 271 6.27 4.53 -5.17
C GLY A 271 7.49 3.83 -5.77
N GLN A 272 8.66 4.46 -5.69
CA GLN A 272 9.94 3.91 -6.13
C GLN A 272 10.29 2.62 -5.40
N HIS A 273 10.37 2.68 -4.07
CA HIS A 273 10.73 1.54 -3.23
C HIS A 273 9.67 0.44 -3.34
N ASN A 274 8.41 0.85 -3.50
CA ASN A 274 7.30 -0.07 -3.68
C ASN A 274 7.42 -0.83 -5.00
N PHE A 275 7.66 -0.14 -6.11
CA PHE A 275 7.81 -0.76 -7.43
C PHE A 275 9.01 -1.71 -7.49
N GLU A 276 10.13 -1.36 -6.85
CA GLU A 276 11.31 -2.21 -6.77
C GLU A 276 11.01 -3.58 -6.14
N LEU A 277 10.11 -3.64 -5.16
CA LEU A 277 9.63 -4.90 -4.58
C LEU A 277 8.55 -5.55 -5.46
N CYS A 278 7.53 -4.79 -5.85
CA CYS A 278 6.38 -5.33 -6.56
C CYS A 278 6.76 -6.02 -7.87
N ARG A 279 7.69 -5.44 -8.65
CA ARG A 279 8.09 -6.01 -9.94
C ARG A 279 8.72 -7.42 -9.86
N HIS A 280 9.18 -7.83 -8.67
CA HIS A 280 9.80 -9.13 -8.45
C HIS A 280 8.93 -10.09 -7.65
N TYR A 281 8.02 -9.58 -6.81
CA TYR A 281 7.35 -10.38 -5.78
C TYR A 281 5.82 -10.34 -5.82
N VAL A 282 5.22 -9.50 -6.67
CA VAL A 282 3.79 -9.52 -6.96
C VAL A 282 3.55 -10.38 -8.19
N ASP A 283 2.68 -11.38 -8.05
CA ASP A 283 2.44 -12.35 -9.12
C ASP A 283 1.52 -11.79 -10.20
N GLU A 284 0.58 -10.92 -9.82
CA GLU A 284 -0.42 -10.37 -10.74
C GLU A 284 -1.05 -9.08 -10.19
N VAL A 285 -1.56 -8.22 -11.08
CA VAL A 285 -2.43 -7.09 -10.71
C VAL A 285 -3.72 -7.12 -11.52
N LEU A 286 -4.85 -7.16 -10.81
CA LEU A 286 -6.21 -7.06 -11.36
C LEU A 286 -6.74 -5.63 -11.26
N THR A 287 -7.62 -5.25 -12.18
CA THR A 287 -8.37 -4.00 -12.12
C THR A 287 -9.86 -4.28 -11.99
N VAL A 288 -10.55 -3.48 -11.19
CA VAL A 288 -11.99 -3.61 -10.96
C VAL A 288 -12.72 -2.29 -11.19
N SER A 289 -13.97 -2.39 -11.62
CA SER A 289 -14.84 -1.25 -11.85
C SER A 289 -15.40 -0.69 -10.54
N ASN A 290 -15.97 0.52 -10.58
CA ASN A 290 -16.67 1.08 -9.42
C ASN A 290 -17.88 0.23 -8.98
N ASP A 291 -18.53 -0.46 -9.92
CA ASP A 291 -19.69 -1.31 -9.64
C ASP A 291 -19.26 -2.60 -8.92
N ASP A 292 -18.12 -3.18 -9.30
CA ASP A 292 -17.52 -4.32 -8.59
C ASP A 292 -17.16 -3.95 -7.15
N ILE A 293 -16.60 -2.75 -6.95
CA ILE A 293 -16.27 -2.23 -5.62
C ILE A 293 -17.54 -2.05 -4.78
N CYS A 294 -18.59 -1.44 -5.33
CA CYS A 294 -19.89 -1.30 -4.67
C CYS A 294 -20.48 -2.65 -4.24
N ALA A 295 -20.44 -3.64 -5.13
CA ALA A 295 -20.88 -4.99 -4.82
C ALA A 295 -20.02 -5.64 -3.71
N ALA A 296 -18.71 -5.40 -3.69
CA ALA A 296 -17.82 -5.89 -2.64
C ALA A 296 -18.08 -5.23 -1.28
N VAL A 297 -18.40 -3.94 -1.23
CA VAL A 297 -18.82 -3.26 0.02
C VAL A 297 -20.06 -3.94 0.59
N ARG A 298 -21.05 -4.24 -0.25
CA ARG A 298 -22.26 -4.99 0.15
C ARG A 298 -21.91 -6.38 0.68
N ASP A 299 -21.07 -7.12 -0.03
CA ASP A 299 -20.67 -8.47 0.40
C ASP A 299 -20.02 -8.45 1.79
N ILE A 300 -19.14 -7.47 2.06
CA ILE A 300 -18.53 -7.29 3.38
C ILE A 300 -19.59 -6.95 4.43
N TYR A 301 -20.53 -6.05 4.12
CA TYR A 301 -21.62 -5.71 5.01
C TYR A 301 -22.51 -6.92 5.33
N ASP A 302 -22.81 -7.76 4.35
CA ASP A 302 -23.66 -8.94 4.56
C ASP A 302 -22.99 -9.99 5.43
N ASP A 303 -21.67 -10.16 5.31
CA ASP A 303 -20.90 -11.11 6.12
C ASP A 303 -20.54 -10.59 7.52
N THR A 304 -20.30 -9.29 7.66
CA THR A 304 -19.67 -8.73 8.87
C THR A 304 -20.46 -7.63 9.57
N ARG A 305 -21.53 -7.13 8.94
CA ARG A 305 -22.29 -5.94 9.35
C ARG A 305 -21.42 -4.69 9.54
N SER A 306 -20.26 -4.67 8.88
CA SER A 306 -19.33 -3.55 8.87
C SER A 306 -19.38 -2.85 7.52
N ILE A 307 -19.26 -1.52 7.54
CA ILE A 307 -19.24 -0.70 6.34
C ILE A 307 -17.78 -0.30 6.08
N THR A 308 -17.26 -0.68 4.92
CA THR A 308 -15.92 -0.28 4.48
C THR A 308 -15.99 0.91 3.53
N GLU A 309 -14.89 1.66 3.43
CA GLU A 309 -14.71 2.63 2.35
C GLU A 309 -14.50 1.89 1.01
N PRO A 310 -14.67 2.54 -0.16
CA PRO A 310 -14.50 1.87 -1.45
C PRO A 310 -13.11 1.23 -1.63
N SER A 311 -12.03 1.92 -1.22
CA SER A 311 -10.67 1.37 -1.20
C SER A 311 -10.51 0.17 -0.25
N GLY A 312 -11.31 0.13 0.82
CA GLY A 312 -11.37 -0.96 1.78
C GLY A 312 -11.91 -2.26 1.19
N ALA A 313 -12.85 -2.16 0.24
CA ALA A 313 -13.50 -3.32 -0.39
C ALA A 313 -12.80 -3.82 -1.67
N LEU A 314 -11.80 -3.08 -2.17
CA LEU A 314 -11.16 -3.33 -3.46
C LEU A 314 -10.57 -4.75 -3.57
N ALA A 315 -9.92 -5.26 -2.52
CA ALA A 315 -9.39 -6.62 -2.51
C ALA A 315 -10.47 -7.71 -2.66
N VAL A 316 -11.65 -7.51 -2.06
CA VAL A 316 -12.78 -8.44 -2.17
C VAL A 316 -13.35 -8.41 -3.60
N ALA A 317 -13.42 -7.24 -4.23
CA ALA A 317 -13.83 -7.12 -5.63
C ALA A 317 -12.88 -7.91 -6.55
N GLY A 318 -11.56 -7.73 -6.40
CA GLY A 318 -10.58 -8.46 -7.20
C GLY A 318 -10.59 -9.97 -6.93
N LEU A 319 -10.79 -10.39 -5.68
CA LEU A 319 -10.96 -11.81 -5.32
C LEU A 319 -12.14 -12.44 -6.05
N LYS A 320 -13.30 -11.77 -6.10
CA LYS A 320 -14.48 -12.27 -6.83
C LYS A 320 -14.20 -12.41 -8.32
N GLN A 321 -13.54 -11.43 -8.93
CA GLN A 321 -13.16 -11.48 -10.34
C GLN A 321 -12.18 -12.61 -10.62
N TYR A 322 -11.20 -12.82 -9.74
CA TYR A 322 -10.24 -13.93 -9.81
C TYR A 322 -10.95 -15.28 -9.77
N VAL A 323 -11.82 -15.52 -8.79
CA VAL A 323 -12.56 -16.78 -8.68
C VAL A 323 -13.43 -17.01 -9.92
N LYS A 324 -14.09 -15.95 -10.44
CA LYS A 324 -14.87 -16.03 -11.67
C LYS A 324 -14.01 -16.36 -12.89
N ARG A 325 -12.79 -15.83 -12.98
CA ARG A 325 -11.89 -16.07 -14.11
C ARG A 325 -11.28 -17.47 -14.06
N GLU A 326 -10.74 -17.87 -12.91
CA GLU A 326 -10.02 -19.13 -12.74
C GLU A 326 -10.96 -20.32 -12.51
N GLN A 327 -12.24 -20.08 -12.18
CA GLN A 327 -13.20 -21.11 -11.81
C GLN A 327 -12.70 -22.02 -10.67
N CYS A 328 -11.85 -21.46 -9.79
CA CYS A 328 -11.22 -22.21 -8.71
C CYS A 328 -12.21 -22.51 -7.59
N ARG A 329 -12.01 -23.65 -6.92
CA ARG A 329 -12.79 -24.12 -5.77
C ARG A 329 -11.87 -24.72 -4.71
N ASN A 330 -12.34 -24.76 -3.47
CA ASN A 330 -11.63 -25.32 -2.32
C ASN A 330 -10.26 -24.64 -2.05
N GLN A 331 -10.08 -23.41 -2.49
CA GLN A 331 -8.91 -22.59 -2.14
C GLN A 331 -9.17 -21.78 -0.87
N VAL A 332 -8.09 -21.42 -0.19
CA VAL A 332 -8.08 -20.45 0.91
C VAL A 332 -7.57 -19.12 0.39
N LEU A 333 -8.44 -18.12 0.38
CA LEU A 333 -8.21 -16.82 -0.23
C LEU A 333 -8.36 -15.71 0.83
N VAL A 334 -7.35 -14.85 0.96
CA VAL A 334 -7.37 -13.71 1.89
C VAL A 334 -7.58 -12.42 1.12
N ALA A 335 -8.57 -11.62 1.51
CA ALA A 335 -8.72 -10.24 1.06
C ALA A 335 -8.38 -9.26 2.20
N ILE A 336 -7.59 -8.23 1.91
CA ILE A 336 -7.29 -7.19 2.89
C ILE A 336 -8.40 -6.12 2.89
N ASN A 337 -9.18 -6.07 3.96
CA ASN A 337 -10.14 -5.00 4.22
C ASN A 337 -9.37 -3.80 4.77
N SER A 338 -8.93 -2.91 3.87
CA SER A 338 -7.87 -1.95 4.20
C SER A 338 -8.30 -0.70 4.98
N GLY A 339 -9.59 -0.35 4.96
CA GLY A 339 -10.09 0.83 5.66
C GLY A 339 -11.61 0.99 5.64
N ALA A 340 -12.10 1.89 6.51
CA ALA A 340 -13.53 2.18 6.69
C ALA A 340 -13.84 3.67 6.91
N ASN A 341 -12.92 4.60 6.55
CA ASN A 341 -13.18 6.04 6.69
C ASN A 341 -13.98 6.57 5.50
N ILE A 342 -15.27 6.29 5.50
CA ILE A 342 -16.23 6.82 4.52
C ILE A 342 -17.07 7.93 5.14
N ASP A 343 -17.36 8.96 4.34
CA ASP A 343 -18.39 9.94 4.72
C ASP A 343 -19.77 9.27 4.68
N PHE A 344 -20.58 9.48 5.71
CA PHE A 344 -21.90 8.88 5.81
C PHE A 344 -22.79 9.28 4.62
N ASP A 345 -22.67 10.52 4.15
CA ASP A 345 -23.44 11.01 3.01
C ASP A 345 -23.09 10.30 1.69
N ASN A 346 -21.86 9.79 1.58
CA ASN A 346 -21.42 9.01 0.42
C ASN A 346 -21.97 7.58 0.41
N LEU A 347 -22.52 7.09 1.52
CA LEU A 347 -23.11 5.74 1.58
C LEU A 347 -24.29 5.58 0.64
N ARG A 348 -25.09 6.63 0.47
CA ARG A 348 -26.24 6.60 -0.44
C ARG A 348 -25.81 6.19 -1.85
N TYR A 349 -24.75 6.82 -2.37
CA TYR A 349 -24.22 6.53 -3.69
C TYR A 349 -23.74 5.07 -3.82
N VAL A 350 -23.06 4.56 -2.79
CA VAL A 350 -22.59 3.16 -2.75
C VAL A 350 -23.78 2.19 -2.74
N ILE A 351 -24.81 2.48 -1.93
CA ILE A 351 -26.01 1.63 -1.80
C ILE A 351 -26.79 1.60 -3.11
N GLU A 352 -27.05 2.76 -3.73
CA GLU A 352 -27.80 2.88 -4.98
C GLU A 352 -27.13 2.09 -6.10
N ARG A 353 -25.80 2.22 -6.28
CA ARG A 353 -25.06 1.47 -7.31
C ARG A 353 -24.99 -0.02 -7.04
N ALA A 354 -24.71 -0.40 -5.80
CA ALA A 354 -24.65 -1.82 -5.46
C ALA A 354 -26.01 -2.52 -5.71
N GLY A 355 -27.13 -1.80 -5.63
CA GLY A 355 -28.49 -2.33 -5.84
C GLY A 355 -28.78 -2.76 -7.27
N VAL A 356 -27.99 -2.26 -8.23
CA VAL A 356 -28.15 -2.55 -9.67
C VAL A 356 -27.39 -3.82 -10.08
N VAL A 357 -26.43 -4.27 -9.27
CA VAL A 357 -25.51 -5.40 -9.57
C VAL A 357 -25.92 -6.69 -8.83
N GLY A 358 -27.13 -6.72 -8.26
CA GLY A 358 -27.67 -7.83 -7.45
C GLY A 358 -28.11 -9.03 -8.27
#